data_AF-W5TBY2-F1
#
_entry.id   AF-W5TBY2-F1
#
_cell.length_a   1.000
_cell.length_b   1.000
_cell.length_c   1.000
_cell.angle_alpha   90.00
_cell.angle_beta   90.00
_cell.angle_gamma   90.00
#
_symmetry.space_group_name_H-M   'P 1'
#
loop_
_entity.id
_entity.type
_entity.pdbx_description
1 polymer ?
#
loop_
_entity_poly.entity_id
_entity_poly.type
_entity_poly.pdbx_seq_one_letter_code
_entity_poly.pdbx_strand_id
1 'polypeptide(L)' 'MIHRDPFDRMLLAQAQCEGLRLATRDPWCHKYDVDTYSV' A
#
# COMPACT_ATOMS: atom_id res chain seq x y z
N MET A 1 8.79 -2.72 13.69
CA MET A 1 7.73 -3.35 12.88
C MET A 1 7.18 -2.26 11.95
N ILE A 2 7.43 -2.35 10.64
CA ILE A 2 7.31 -1.22 9.70
C ILE A 2 5.85 -0.88 9.36
N HIS A 3 4.87 -1.77 9.63
CA HIS A 3 3.44 -1.48 9.50
C HIS A 3 2.67 -1.97 10.74
N ARG A 4 1.78 -1.15 11.30
CA ARG A 4 0.96 -1.52 12.48
C ARG A 4 -0.25 -2.39 12.11
N ASP A 5 -0.79 -2.21 10.90
CA ASP A 5 -1.99 -2.91 10.45
C ASP A 5 -1.61 -4.08 9.49
N PRO A 6 -2.01 -5.33 9.78
CA PRO A 6 -1.82 -6.44 8.85
C PRO A 6 -2.63 -6.30 7.55
N PHE A 7 -3.73 -5.54 7.54
CA PHE A 7 -4.59 -5.36 6.37
C PHE A 7 -3.91 -4.51 5.29
N ASP A 8 -3.27 -3.41 5.67
CA ASP A 8 -2.53 -2.57 4.71
C ASP A 8 -1.40 -3.35 4.02
N ARG A 9 -0.77 -4.30 4.73
CA ARG A 9 0.26 -5.17 4.12
C ARG A 9 -0.34 -6.07 3.06
N MET A 10 -1.54 -6.60 3.30
CA MET A 10 -2.24 -7.42 2.31
C MET A 10 -2.61 -6.58 1.08
N LEU A 11 -3.11 -5.36 1.28
CA LEU A 11 -3.46 -4.46 0.16
C LEU A 11 -2.22 -4.05 -0.65
N LEU A 12 -1.12 -3.70 0.01
CA LEU A 12 0.16 -3.40 -0.65
C LEU A 12 0.66 -4.60 -1.45
N ALA A 13 0.65 -5.81 -0.86
CA ALA A 13 1.08 -7.03 -1.54
C ALA A 13 0.21 -7.34 -2.76
N GLN A 14 -1.11 -7.19 -2.65
CA GLN A 14 -2.02 -7.41 -3.77
C GLN A 14 -1.78 -6.38 -4.88
N ALA A 15 -1.69 -5.10 -4.54
CA ALA A 15 -1.42 -4.05 -5.51
C ALA A 15 -0.08 -4.27 -6.25
N GLN A 16 0.94 -4.73 -5.53
CA GLN A 16 2.23 -5.07 -6.12
C GLN A 16 2.16 -6.29 -7.05
N CYS A 17 1.50 -7.38 -6.63
CA CYS A 17 1.38 -8.61 -7.42
C CYS A 17 0.50 -8.44 -8.66
N GLU A 18 -0.53 -7.61 -8.57
CA GLU A 18 -1.54 -7.44 -9.64
C GLU A 18 -1.30 -6.19 -10.49
N GLY A 19 -0.29 -5.37 -10.16
CA GLY A 19 0.01 -4.12 -10.87
C GLY A 19 -1.09 -3.08 -10.74
N LEU A 20 -1.77 -3.04 -9.59
CA LEU A 20 -2.86 -2.10 -9.31
C LEU A 20 -2.34 -0.83 -8.64
N ARG A 21 -3.10 0.26 -8.79
CA ARG A 21 -2.88 1.51 -8.05
C ARG A 21 -3.62 1.47 -6.71
N LEU A 22 -2.90 1.66 -5.61
CA LEU A 22 -3.44 1.69 -4.26
C LEU A 22 -3.96 3.08 -3.89
N ALA A 23 -5.27 3.23 -3.75
CA ALA A 23 -5.89 4.45 -3.26
C ALA A 23 -5.82 4.50 -1.72
N THR A 24 -5.08 5.45 -1.14
CA THR A 24 -4.86 5.52 0.32
C THR A 24 -4.59 6.93 0.81
N ARG A 25 -4.93 7.20 2.08
CA ARG A 25 -4.56 8.42 2.81
C ARG A 25 -3.39 8.20 3.75
N ASP A 26 -2.95 6.95 3.90
CA ASP A 26 -1.87 6.58 4.80
C ASP A 26 -0.51 6.88 4.14
N PRO A 27 0.27 7.84 4.68
CA PRO A 27 1.58 8.16 4.13
C PRO A 27 2.60 7.01 4.29
N TRP A 28 2.35 6.01 5.13
CA TRP A 28 3.22 4.85 5.26
C TRP A 28 3.23 3.98 3.99
N CYS A 29 2.13 3.98 3.22
CA CYS A 29 2.07 3.25 1.95
C CYS A 29 3.06 3.78 0.91
N HIS A 30 3.43 5.06 0.96
CA HIS A 30 4.44 5.65 0.05
C HIS A 30 5.87 5.13 0.28
N LYS A 31 6.11 4.34 1.34
CA LYS A 31 7.42 3.74 1.62
C LYS A 31 7.68 2.45 0.85
N TYR A 32 6.69 1.96 0.12
CA TYR A 32 6.77 0.74 -0.68
C TYR A 32 6.79 1.10 -2.16
N ASP A 33 7.41 0.26 -2.97
CA ASP A 33 7.46 0.40 -4.43
C ASP A 33 6.13 -0.08 -5.05
N VAL A 34 5.07 0.67 -4.76
CA VAL A 34 3.69 0.43 -5.22
C VAL A 34 3.14 1.75 -5.72
N ASP A 35 2.40 1.73 -6.84
CA ASP A 35 1.75 2.93 -7.37
C ASP A 35 0.61 3.35 -6.43
N THR A 36 0.69 4.58 -5.88
CA THR A 36 -0.28 5.08 -4.89
C THR A 36 -1.04 6.29 -5.41
N TYR A 37 -2.33 6.35 -5.11
CA TYR A 37 -3.20 7.51 -5.31
C TYR A 37 -3.67 8.06 -3.96
N SER A 38 -3.37 9.34 -3.69
CA SER A 38 -3.86 10.01 -2.48
C SER A 38 -5.33 10.41 -2.64
N VAL A 39 -6.19 9.97 -1.73
CA VAL A 39 -7.66 10.23 -1.71
C VAL A 39 -8.04 11.33 -0.73
#